data_AF-A0A7V5F064-F1
#
_entry.id   AF-A0A7V5F064-F1
#
_cell.length_a   1.000
_cell.length_b   1.000
_cell.length_c   1.000
_cell.angle_alpha   90.00
_cell.angle_beta   90.00
_cell.angle_gamma   90.00
#
_symmetry.space_group_name_H-M   'P 1'
#
loop_
_entity.id
_entity.type
_entity.pdbx_description
1 polymer ?
#
loop_
_entity_poly.entity_id
_entity_poly.type
_entity_poly.pdbx_seq_one_letter_code
_entity_poly.pdbx_strand_id
1 'polypeptide(L)'
;MASESYPLVRDEFILGYRNQTEWGWKIASAFFFGEVGAGLFFFSAFFDFILGMVIGWFMVTVCKPAPLFMHLGRPLRAWRAIMNLRNSWISRG
;
A
#
# COMPACT_ATOMS: atom_id res chain seq x y z
N MET A 1 -20.97 -17.29 26.33
CA MET A 1 -20.87 -17.04 24.88
C MET A 1 -20.08 -18.20 24.30
N ALA A 2 -20.71 -19.10 23.54
CA ALA A 2 -19.99 -20.21 22.92
C ALA A 2 -19.06 -19.64 21.84
N SER A 3 -17.78 -20.03 21.84
CA SER A 3 -16.86 -19.65 20.78
C SER A 3 -17.21 -20.46 19.53
N GLU A 4 -17.81 -19.84 18.52
CA GLU A 4 -17.95 -20.50 17.22
C GLU A 4 -16.56 -20.69 16.60
N SER A 5 -16.20 -21.94 16.32
CA SER A 5 -14.95 -22.29 15.63
C SER A 5 -15.21 -22.40 14.14
N TYR A 6 -14.75 -21.42 13.35
CA TYR A 6 -14.81 -21.49 11.89
C TYR A 6 -13.67 -22.35 11.33
N PRO A 7 -13.94 -23.28 10.40
CA PRO A 7 -12.89 -24.07 9.76
C PRO A 7 -11.99 -23.17 8.89
N LEU A 8 -10.72 -23.56 8.73
CA LEU A 8 -9.80 -22.88 7.82
C LEU A 8 -10.11 -23.29 6.38
N VAL A 9 -10.57 -22.32 5.59
CA VAL A 9 -10.87 -22.45 4.16
C VAL A 9 -9.55 -22.40 3.40
N ARG A 10 -9.11 -23.57 2.95
CA ARG A 10 -7.97 -23.72 2.04
C ARG A 10 -8.47 -23.63 0.60
N ASP A 11 -8.43 -24.76 -0.12
CA ASP A 11 -8.89 -24.89 -1.51
C ASP A 11 -10.33 -25.43 -1.63
N GLU A 12 -10.97 -25.72 -0.49
CA GLU A 12 -12.33 -26.25 -0.44
C GLU A 12 -13.37 -25.13 -0.49
N PHE A 13 -14.48 -25.39 -1.20
CA PHE A 13 -15.62 -24.48 -1.24
C PHE A 13 -16.52 -24.66 0.00
N ILE A 14 -15.98 -24.27 1.17
CA ILE A 14 -16.68 -24.32 2.46
C ILE A 14 -16.76 -22.92 3.08
N LEU A 15 -17.74 -22.74 3.97
CA LEU A 15 -17.92 -21.49 4.70
C LEU A 15 -17.00 -21.51 5.93
N GLY A 16 -16.06 -20.56 6.01
CA GLY A 16 -15.07 -20.49 7.09
C GLY A 16 -14.08 -19.34 6.93
N TYR A 17 -12.96 -19.41 7.65
CA TYR A 17 -11.93 -18.38 7.66
C TYR A 17 -10.86 -18.62 6.59
N ARG A 18 -10.54 -17.61 5.77
CA ARG A 18 -9.46 -17.65 4.77
C ARG A 18 -8.37 -16.65 5.11
N ASN A 19 -7.13 -17.13 5.18
CA ASN A 19 -5.97 -16.27 5.42
C ASN A 19 -5.77 -15.29 4.25
N GLN A 20 -5.43 -14.04 4.57
CA GLN A 20 -5.04 -13.04 3.57
C GLN A 20 -3.60 -13.32 3.09
N THR A 21 -3.45 -13.82 1.87
CA THR A 21 -2.16 -14.14 1.25
C THR A 21 -1.75 -13.17 0.14
N GLU A 22 -2.64 -12.29 -0.29
CA GLU A 22 -2.40 -11.41 -1.43
C GLU A 22 -1.37 -10.32 -1.14
N TRP A 23 -1.27 -9.89 0.12
CA TRP A 23 -0.37 -8.84 0.55
C TRP A 23 1.01 -9.41 0.84
N GLY A 24 1.83 -9.48 -0.21
CA GLY A 24 3.22 -9.86 -0.11
C GLY A 24 4.17 -8.67 0.00
N TRP A 25 5.44 -8.94 -0.31
CA TRP A 25 6.54 -7.96 -0.29
C TRP A 25 6.24 -6.69 -1.12
N LYS A 26 5.45 -6.79 -2.20
CA LYS A 26 5.10 -5.63 -3.04
C LYS A 26 4.38 -4.55 -2.24
N ILE A 27 3.35 -4.93 -1.47
CA ILE A 27 2.59 -3.97 -0.66
C ILE A 27 3.45 -3.48 0.52
N ALA A 28 4.25 -4.35 1.13
CA ALA A 28 5.17 -3.96 2.19
C ALA A 28 6.18 -2.89 1.71
N SER A 29 6.78 -3.08 0.52
CA SER A 29 7.66 -2.08 -0.08
C SER A 29 6.93 -0.77 -0.39
N ALA A 30 5.69 -0.84 -0.87
CA ALA A 30 4.89 0.36 -1.15
C ALA A 30 4.66 1.21 0.12
N PHE A 31 4.33 0.56 1.25
CA PHE A 31 4.19 1.26 2.53
C PHE A 31 5.51 1.81 3.03
N PHE A 32 6.58 1.01 2.99
CA PHE A 32 7.91 1.43 3.41
C PHE A 32 8.37 2.70 2.68
N PHE A 33 8.34 2.70 1.35
CA PHE A 33 8.77 3.87 0.57
C PHE A 33 7.83 5.07 0.75
N GLY A 34 6.54 4.83 1.02
CA GLY A 34 5.58 5.87 1.34
C GLY A 34 5.90 6.60 2.64
N GLU A 35 6.06 5.84 3.73
CA GLU A 35 6.28 6.40 5.06
C GLU A 35 7.68 6.97 5.23
N VAL A 36 8.72 6.22 4.83
CA VAL A 36 10.12 6.67 4.94
C VAL A 36 10.38 7.86 4.02
N GLY A 37 9.84 7.84 2.80
CA GLY A 37 10.00 8.95 1.85
C GLY A 37 9.31 10.23 2.34
N ALA A 38 8.10 10.12 2.89
CA ALA A 38 7.39 11.26 3.47
C ALA A 38 8.11 11.81 4.71
N GLY A 39 8.54 10.93 5.62
CA GLY A 39 9.33 11.31 6.79
C GLY A 39 10.63 12.02 6.42
N LEU A 40 11.38 11.47 5.46
CA LEU A 40 12.61 12.09 4.96
C LEU A 40 12.33 13.47 4.33
N PHE A 41 11.27 13.60 3.54
CA PHE A 41 10.88 14.88 2.94
C PHE A 41 10.61 15.93 4.03
N PHE A 42 9.74 15.62 5.00
CA PHE A 42 9.37 16.57 6.06
C PHE A 42 10.55 16.94 6.95
N PHE A 43 11.37 15.97 7.37
CA PHE A 43 12.57 16.25 8.16
C PHE A 43 13.55 17.12 7.38
N SER A 44 13.79 16.81 6.10
CA SER A 44 14.71 17.58 5.28
C SER A 44 14.21 19.00 5.04
N ALA A 45 12.90 19.17 4.84
CA ALA A 45 12.28 20.48 4.70
C ALA A 45 12.43 21.33 5.97
N PHE A 46 12.39 20.71 7.15
CA PHE A 46 12.60 21.42 8.42
C PHE A 46 14.01 22.00 8.57
N PHE A 47 15.01 21.39 7.92
CA PHE A 47 16.41 21.81 7.94
C PHE A 47 16.89 22.44 6.62
N ASP A 48 15.97 22.82 5.73
CA ASP A 48 16.26 23.35 4.39
C ASP A 48 17.22 22.46 3.56
N PHE A 49 17.22 21.15 3.81
CA PHE A 49 18.10 20.21 3.14
C PHE A 49 17.50 19.71 1.83
N ILE A 50 17.76 20.46 0.75
CA ILE A 50 17.18 20.23 -0.58
C ILE A 50 17.35 18.80 -1.09
N LEU A 51 18.55 18.22 -0.94
CA LEU A 51 18.81 16.87 -1.44
C LEU A 51 17.90 15.83 -0.77
N GLY A 52 17.72 15.93 0.54
CA GLY A 52 16.83 15.02 1.29
C GLY A 52 15.37 15.20 0.89
N MET A 53 14.92 16.44 0.61
CA MET A 53 13.58 16.68 0.06
C MET A 53 13.40 16.00 -1.30
N VAL A 54 14.36 16.15 -2.22
CA VAL A 54 14.26 15.54 -3.56
C VAL A 54 14.24 14.02 -3.47
N ILE A 55 15.08 13.43 -2.63
CA ILE A 55 15.11 11.97 -2.41
C ILE A 55 13.80 11.49 -1.80
N GLY A 56 13.31 12.15 -0.74
CA GLY A 56 12.04 11.80 -0.09
C GLY A 56 10.86 11.89 -1.06
N TRP A 57 10.79 12.96 -1.85
CA TRP A 57 9.78 13.14 -2.90
C TRP A 57 9.85 12.03 -3.95
N PHE A 58 11.05 11.68 -4.43
CA PHE A 58 11.24 10.58 -5.38
C PHE A 58 10.79 9.23 -4.81
N MET A 59 11.10 8.94 -3.55
CA MET A 59 10.66 7.71 -2.89
C MET A 59 9.13 7.60 -2.85
N VAL A 60 8.43 8.68 -2.51
CA VAL A 60 6.96 8.68 -2.43
C VAL A 60 6.31 8.66 -3.82
N THR A 61 6.85 9.39 -4.79
CA THR A 61 6.21 9.57 -6.10
C THR A 61 6.57 8.49 -7.12
N VAL A 62 7.68 7.78 -6.93
CA VAL A 62 8.16 6.74 -7.86
C VAL A 62 8.28 5.39 -7.16
N CYS A 63 9.05 5.30 -6.07
CA CYS A 63 9.34 4.01 -5.43
C CYS A 63 8.13 3.37 -4.73
N LYS A 64 7.20 4.16 -4.17
CA LYS A 64 5.93 3.64 -3.62
C LYS A 64 4.96 3.15 -4.71
N PRO A 65 4.61 3.95 -5.74
CA PRO A 65 3.64 3.50 -6.74
C PRO A 65 4.15 2.35 -7.61
N ALA A 66 5.45 2.25 -7.89
CA ALA A 66 6.01 1.16 -8.70
C ALA A 66 5.56 -0.25 -8.24
N PRO A 67 5.79 -0.68 -6.99
CA PRO A 67 5.31 -1.98 -6.50
C PRO A 67 3.79 -2.06 -6.38
N LEU A 68 3.08 -0.94 -6.16
CA LEU A 68 1.62 -0.91 -6.20
C LEU A 68 1.10 -1.27 -7.60
N PHE A 69 1.62 -0.62 -8.65
CA PHE A 69 1.28 -0.93 -10.04
C PHE A 69 1.65 -2.36 -10.44
N MET A 70 2.77 -2.90 -9.92
CA MET A 70 3.16 -4.31 -10.10
C MET A 70 2.27 -5.30 -9.33
N HIS A 71 1.53 -4.83 -8.32
CA HIS A 71 0.59 -5.64 -7.56
C HIS A 71 -0.82 -5.64 -8.20
N LEU A 72 -1.21 -4.58 -8.91
CA LEU A 72 -2.50 -4.54 -9.61
C LEU A 72 -2.56 -5.60 -10.72
N GLY A 73 -3.59 -6.45 -10.70
CA GLY A 73 -3.89 -7.37 -11.80
C GLY A 73 -4.31 -6.67 -13.12
N ARG A 74 -4.76 -5.41 -13.05
CA ARG A 74 -5.12 -4.59 -14.23
C ARG A 74 -4.63 -3.14 -14.08
N PRO A 75 -3.33 -2.87 -14.32
CA PRO A 75 -2.72 -1.56 -14.04
C PRO A 75 -3.37 -0.41 -14.84
N LEU A 76 -3.85 -0.67 -16.06
CA LEU A 76 -4.54 0.32 -16.90
C LEU A 76 -5.84 0.87 -16.29
N ARG A 77 -6.38 0.23 -15.25
CA ARG A 77 -7.59 0.68 -14.54
C ARG A 77 -7.30 1.41 -13.23
N ALA A 78 -6.02 1.65 -12.90
CA ALA A 78 -5.61 2.33 -11.67
C ALA A 78 -6.22 3.72 -11.50
N TRP A 79 -6.53 4.41 -12.62
CA TRP A 79 -7.18 5.72 -12.60
C TRP A 79 -8.50 5.72 -11.81
N ARG A 80 -9.24 4.60 -11.79
CA ARG A 80 -10.48 4.48 -11.01
C ARG A 80 -10.23 4.57 -9.51
N ALA A 81 -9.10 4.02 -9.05
CA ALA A 81 -8.68 4.16 -7.68
C ALA A 81 -8.26 5.61 -7.41
N ILE A 82 -7.42 6.20 -8.26
CA ILE A 82 -6.95 7.59 -8.09
C ILE A 82 -8.12 8.59 -8.00
N MET A 83 -9.17 8.41 -8.80
CA MET A 83 -10.35 9.30 -8.78
C MET A 83 -11.33 9.03 -7.62
N ASN A 84 -11.22 7.90 -6.92
CA ASN A 84 -12.16 7.53 -5.84
C ASN A 84 -11.61 7.89 -4.44
N LEU A 85 -11.20 9.15 -4.26
CA LEU A 85 -10.62 9.68 -3.02
C LEU A 85 -11.58 9.65 -1.82
N ARG A 86 -12.90 9.60 -2.08
CA ARG A 86 -13.93 9.75 -1.04
C ARG A 86 -14.09 8.50 -0.17
N ASN A 87 -14.06 7.32 -0.78
CA ASN A 87 -14.44 6.07 -0.10
C ASN A 87 -13.26 5.13 0.13
N SER A 88 -12.25 5.18 -0.73
CA SER A 88 -11.11 4.27 -0.68
C SER A 88 -9.99 4.86 0.17
N TRP A 89 -9.47 4.07 1.11
CA TRP A 89 -8.28 4.45 1.89
C TRP A 89 -7.02 4.42 1.00
N ILE A 90 -6.89 3.44 0.11
CA ILE A 90 -5.79 3.34 -0.88
C ILE A 90 -5.70 4.58 -1.76
N SER A 91 -6.85 5.17 -2.09
CA SER A 91 -6.91 6.36 -2.93
C SER A 91 -6.40 7.60 -2.20
N ARG A 92 -6.56 7.66 -0.87
CA ARG A 92 -6.13 8.78 -0.03
C ARG A 92 -4.62 8.81 0.21
N GLY A 93 -3.92 7.71 -0.12
CA GLY A 93 -2.48 7.58 0.04
C GLY A 93 -2.13 6.67 1.20
#